data_AF-A0A327P082-F1
#
_entry.id   AF-A0A327P082-F1
#
_cell.length_a   1.000
_cell.length_b   1.000
_cell.length_c   1.000
_cell.angle_alpha   90.00
_cell.angle_beta   90.00
_cell.angle_gamma   90.00
#
_symmetry.space_group_name_H-M   'P 1'
#
loop_
_entity.id
_entity.type
_entity.pdbx_description
1 polymer ?
#
loop_
_entity_poly.entity_id
_entity_poly.type
_entity_poly.pdbx_seq_one_letter_code
_entity_poly.pdbx_strand_id
1 'polypeptide(L)'
;MACNPAPDTFGKLDLKKWRGDRGGCNGVRATLVPDFRAEIQNLKGKTTNTIGELLGRPDINQIADRNQKFYIYFLEKGSHCDQPGLKSNSRSVAIRMSAIGLATEVTFQNGLP
;
A
#
# COMPACT_ATOMS: atom_id res chain seq x y z
N MET A 1 -17.53 -23.15 -2.28
CA MET A 1 -16.81 -21.89 -2.60
C MET A 1 -15.44 -21.95 -1.93
N ALA A 2 -14.40 -22.34 -2.66
CA ALA A 2 -13.04 -22.33 -2.12
C ALA A 2 -12.50 -20.90 -2.19
N CYS A 3 -12.66 -20.13 -1.11
CA CYS A 3 -11.90 -18.90 -0.94
C CYS A 3 -10.49 -19.33 -0.52
N ASN A 4 -9.56 -19.40 -1.46
CA ASN A 4 -8.16 -19.53 -1.08
C ASN A 4 -7.81 -18.31 -0.22
N PRO A 5 -7.36 -18.50 1.04
CA PRO A 5 -6.97 -17.37 1.85
C PRO A 5 -5.80 -16.66 1.15
N ALA A 6 -5.91 -15.34 1.00
CA ALA A 6 -4.79 -14.53 0.54
C ALA A 6 -3.59 -14.80 1.46
N PRO A 7 -2.38 -14.95 0.91
CA PRO A 7 -1.23 -15.42 1.67
C PRO A 7 -0.97 -14.53 2.88
N ASP A 8 -0.55 -15.15 3.98
CA ASP A 8 -0.25 -14.43 5.22
C ASP A 8 1.11 -13.72 5.17
N THR A 9 1.97 -14.14 4.24
CA THR A 9 3.31 -13.58 4.04
C THR A 9 3.59 -13.34 2.56
N PHE A 10 4.43 -12.36 2.28
CA PHE A 10 4.97 -12.11 0.95
C PHE A 10 6.48 -11.94 1.07
N GLY A 11 7.22 -13.00 0.77
CA GLY A 11 8.64 -13.09 1.12
C GLY A 11 8.83 -12.89 2.63
N LYS A 12 9.51 -11.80 3.04
CA LYS A 12 9.68 -11.46 4.46
C LYS A 12 8.56 -10.60 5.06
N LEU A 13 7.70 -10.03 4.23
CA LEU A 13 6.64 -9.13 4.68
C LEU A 13 5.48 -9.92 5.30
N ASP A 14 5.14 -9.61 6.56
CA ASP A 14 3.95 -10.11 7.24
C ASP A 14 2.70 -9.36 6.74
N LEU A 15 1.99 -9.97 5.77
CA LEU A 15 0.79 -9.40 5.17
C LEU A 15 -0.39 -9.37 6.14
N LYS A 16 -0.43 -10.27 7.12
CA LYS A 16 -1.48 -10.29 8.13
C LYS A 16 -1.39 -9.04 9.02
N LYS A 17 -0.18 -8.72 9.49
CA LYS A 17 0.09 -7.47 10.24
C LYS A 17 -0.12 -6.23 9.38
N TRP A 18 0.36 -6.23 8.14
CA TRP A 18 0.18 -5.10 7.22
C TRP A 18 -1.29 -4.77 6.96
N ARG A 19 -2.10 -5.78 6.66
CA ARG A 19 -3.54 -5.66 6.41
C ARG A 19 -4.31 -5.30 7.68
N GLY A 20 -3.84 -5.78 8.84
CA GLY A 20 -4.43 -5.47 10.15
C GLY A 20 -4.26 -4.01 10.58
N ASP A 21 -3.24 -3.31 10.07
CA ASP A 21 -2.97 -1.91 10.38
C ASP A 21 -3.36 -0.98 9.23
N ARG A 22 -4.67 -0.94 8.92
CA ARG A 22 -5.22 -0.05 7.90
C ARG A 22 -4.95 1.42 8.26
N GLY A 23 -4.46 2.21 7.30
CA GLY A 23 -4.00 3.58 7.55
C GLY A 23 -2.70 3.71 8.35
N GLY A 24 -2.04 2.62 8.76
CA GLY A 24 -0.81 2.73 9.56
C GLY A 24 -1.02 3.38 10.95
N CYS A 25 -2.27 3.48 11.42
CA CYS A 25 -2.65 4.23 12.61
C CYS A 25 -2.16 3.58 13.91
N ASN A 26 -1.89 2.26 13.90
CA ASN A 26 -1.35 1.52 15.05
C ASN A 26 0.19 1.47 15.04
N GLY A 27 0.84 2.05 14.02
CA GLY A 27 2.31 2.07 13.91
C GLY A 27 2.94 0.72 13.55
N VAL A 28 2.14 -0.29 13.21
CA VAL A 28 2.64 -1.62 12.84
C VAL A 28 3.31 -1.56 11.47
N ARG A 29 2.70 -0.87 10.49
CA ARG A 29 3.29 -0.75 9.15
C ARG A 29 4.67 -0.10 9.16
N ALA A 30 4.92 0.85 10.07
CA ALA A 30 6.22 1.50 10.22
C ALA A 30 7.33 0.48 10.53
N THR A 31 7.01 -0.56 11.32
CA THR A 31 7.95 -1.66 11.65
C THR A 31 8.20 -2.60 10.47
N LEU A 32 7.26 -2.68 9.52
CA LEU A 32 7.31 -3.57 8.35
C LEU A 32 7.92 -2.90 7.10
N VAL A 33 8.22 -1.60 7.16
CA VAL A 33 8.86 -0.86 6.05
C VAL A 33 10.13 -1.53 5.52
N PRO A 34 11.10 -2.01 6.34
CA PRO A 34 12.29 -2.67 5.81
C PRO A 34 11.96 -3.96 5.05
N ASP A 35 11.03 -4.78 5.55
CA ASP A 35 10.58 -6.00 4.88
C ASP A 35 9.84 -5.67 3.58
N PHE A 36 8.95 -4.67 3.62
CA PHE A 36 8.25 -4.20 2.43
C PHE A 36 9.23 -3.69 1.36
N ARG A 37 10.28 -2.97 1.76
CA ARG A 37 11.34 -2.49 0.85
C ARG A 37 12.07 -3.61 0.13
N ALA A 38 12.35 -4.72 0.84
CA ALA A 38 12.99 -5.89 0.25
C ALA A 38 12.11 -6.52 -0.85
N GLU A 39 10.79 -6.41 -0.72
CA GLU A 39 9.81 -7.03 -1.61
C GLU A 39 9.35 -6.14 -2.77
N ILE A 40 9.80 -4.87 -2.85
CA ILE A 40 9.38 -3.93 -3.91
C ILE A 40 9.62 -4.48 -5.31
N GLN A 41 10.78 -5.11 -5.54
CA GLN A 41 11.09 -5.68 -6.85
C GLN A 41 10.13 -6.82 -7.20
N ASN A 42 9.68 -7.59 -6.21
CA ASN A 42 8.71 -8.66 -6.40
C ASN A 42 7.28 -8.12 -6.59
N LEU A 43 6.97 -6.91 -6.09
CA LEU A 43 5.71 -6.21 -6.29
C LEU A 43 5.59 -5.57 -7.67
N LYS A 44 6.70 -5.12 -8.27
CA LYS A 44 6.70 -4.60 -9.65
C LYS A 44 6.23 -5.67 -10.63
N GLY A 45 5.40 -5.26 -11.59
CA GLY A 45 4.78 -6.15 -12.56
C GLY A 45 3.55 -6.92 -12.06
N LYS A 46 3.19 -6.84 -10.77
CA LYS A 46 1.96 -7.45 -10.26
C LYS A 46 0.72 -6.64 -10.67
N THR A 47 -0.40 -7.33 -10.83
CA THR A 47 -1.69 -6.70 -11.16
C THR A 47 -2.27 -5.92 -9.98
N THR A 48 -3.15 -4.95 -10.24
CA THR A 48 -3.93 -4.25 -9.19
C THR A 48 -4.65 -5.21 -8.26
N ASN A 49 -5.17 -6.32 -8.80
CA ASN A 49 -5.88 -7.32 -8.01
C ASN A 49 -4.92 -8.02 -7.06
N THR A 50 -3.77 -8.47 -7.56
CA THR A 50 -2.74 -9.11 -6.72
C THR A 50 -2.19 -8.14 -5.66
N ILE A 51 -1.96 -6.87 -6.00
CA ILE A 51 -1.55 -5.86 -5.00
C ILE A 51 -2.63 -5.71 -3.92
N GLY A 52 -3.90 -5.66 -4.30
CA GLY A 52 -5.03 -5.59 -3.36
C GLY A 52 -5.20 -6.86 -2.51
N GLU A 53 -4.91 -8.04 -3.06
CA GLU A 53 -4.94 -9.32 -2.32
C GLU A 53 -3.81 -9.40 -1.29
N LEU A 54 -2.60 -8.97 -1.67
CA LEU A 54 -1.42 -8.99 -0.80
C LEU A 54 -1.51 -7.90 0.28
N LEU A 55 -1.60 -6.63 -0.13
CA LEU A 55 -1.51 -5.48 0.77
C LEU A 55 -2.86 -5.08 1.37
N GLY A 56 -3.97 -5.63 0.87
CA GLY A 56 -5.31 -5.19 1.21
C GLY A 56 -5.73 -3.95 0.42
N ARG A 57 -6.94 -3.46 0.74
CA ARG A 57 -7.51 -2.25 0.13
C ARG A 57 -6.58 -1.06 0.39
N PRO A 58 -6.23 -0.27 -0.66
CA PRO A 58 -5.42 0.94 -0.47
C PRO A 58 -6.15 1.95 0.41
N ASP A 59 -5.38 2.75 1.15
CA ASP A 59 -5.95 3.79 2.00
C ASP A 59 -6.51 4.91 1.12
N ILE A 60 -5.78 5.28 0.06
CA ILE A 60 -6.24 6.20 -0.98
C ILE A 60 -6.00 5.58 -2.35
N ASN A 61 -7.04 5.63 -3.18
CA ASN A 61 -6.96 5.32 -4.59
C ASN A 61 -7.12 6.62 -5.37
N GLN A 62 -6.03 7.11 -5.93
CA GLN A 62 -5.98 8.37 -6.67
C GLN A 62 -5.77 8.11 -8.15
N ILE A 63 -6.55 8.77 -8.99
CA ILE A 63 -6.32 8.79 -10.43
C ILE A 63 -5.66 10.13 -10.75
N ALA A 64 -4.44 10.09 -11.28
CA ALA A 64 -3.71 11.26 -11.70
C ALA A 64 -3.82 11.46 -13.22
N ASP A 65 -3.20 12.54 -13.69
CA ASP A 65 -3.15 12.88 -15.11
C ASP A 65 -2.62 11.72 -15.96
N ARG A 66 -3.13 11.61 -17.18
CA ARG A 66 -2.84 10.50 -18.12
C ARG A 66 -3.37 9.14 -17.68
N ASN A 67 -4.44 9.10 -16.88
CA ASN A 67 -5.13 7.87 -16.47
C ASN A 67 -4.23 6.92 -15.65
N GLN A 68 -3.27 7.49 -14.93
CA GLN A 68 -2.40 6.74 -14.02
C GLN A 68 -3.10 6.55 -12.68
N LYS A 69 -3.09 5.33 -12.15
CA LYS A 69 -3.69 5.04 -10.84
C LYS A 69 -2.58 4.93 -9.79
N PHE A 70 -2.78 5.54 -8.65
CA PHE A 70 -1.91 5.47 -7.49
C PHE A 70 -2.64 4.81 -6.33
N TYR A 71 -2.07 3.72 -5.84
CA TYR A 71 -2.51 3.09 -4.61
C TYR A 71 -1.58 3.55 -3.49
N ILE A 72 -2.14 4.33 -2.59
CA ILE A 72 -1.39 4.95 -1.50
C ILE A 72 -1.72 4.21 -0.21
N TYR A 73 -0.67 3.82 0.50
CA TYR A 73 -0.74 3.19 1.81
C TYR A 73 0.03 4.05 2.82
N PHE A 74 -0.62 4.46 3.91
CA PHE A 74 0.06 5.17 4.99
C PHE A 74 0.88 4.17 5.82
N LEU A 75 2.10 4.57 6.18
CA LEU A 75 3.06 3.74 6.92
C LEU A 75 3.07 4.07 8.41
N GLU A 76 2.60 5.25 8.79
CA GLU A 76 2.58 5.71 10.18
C GLU A 76 1.34 6.55 10.47
N LYS A 77 1.03 6.68 11.76
CA LYS A 77 -0.06 7.51 12.24
C LYS A 77 0.16 8.96 11.79
N GLY A 78 -0.90 9.55 11.24
CA GLY A 78 -0.95 10.97 10.92
C GLY A 78 -2.35 11.53 11.09
N SER A 79 -2.54 12.78 10.66
CA SER A 79 -3.82 13.48 10.81
C SER A 79 -5.01 12.78 10.14
N HIS A 80 -4.75 11.98 9.11
CA HIS A 80 -5.75 11.16 8.44
C HIS A 80 -6.37 10.07 9.33
N CYS A 81 -5.68 9.65 10.40
CA CYS A 81 -6.19 8.67 11.37
C CYS A 81 -7.21 9.29 12.32
N ASP A 82 -6.98 10.54 12.72
CA ASP A 82 -7.85 11.24 13.68
C ASP A 82 -9.02 11.93 12.93
N GLN A 83 -8.77 12.44 11.72
CA GLN A 83 -9.77 13.10 10.88
C GLN A 83 -9.72 12.57 9.43
N PRO A 84 -10.69 11.74 9.01
CA PRO A 84 -10.79 11.29 7.63
C PRO A 84 -10.91 12.46 6.66
N GLY A 85 -10.08 12.48 5.62
CA GLY A 85 -10.06 13.53 4.60
C GLY A 85 -9.13 14.71 4.88
N LEU A 86 -8.54 14.80 6.09
CA LEU A 86 -7.47 15.76 6.32
C LEU A 86 -6.21 15.32 5.57
N LYS A 87 -5.53 16.28 4.92
CA LYS A 87 -4.22 16.00 4.32
C LYS A 87 -3.24 15.62 5.43
N SER A 88 -2.69 14.42 5.32
CA SER A 88 -1.64 13.93 6.20
C SER A 88 -0.29 14.07 5.51
N ASN A 89 0.70 14.56 6.25
CA ASN A 89 2.11 14.55 5.83
C ASN A 89 2.87 13.33 6.39
N SER A 90 2.16 12.37 6.97
CA SER A 90 2.75 11.13 7.46
C SER A 90 3.40 10.34 6.33
N ARG A 91 4.45 9.59 6.65
CA ARG A 91 5.11 8.68 5.71
C ARG A 91 4.09 7.76 5.07
N SER A 92 4.14 7.67 3.76
CA SER A 92 3.28 6.85 2.94
C SER A 92 4.10 6.19 1.83
N VAL A 93 3.51 5.17 1.21
CA VAL A 93 4.02 4.57 0.00
C VAL A 93 2.96 4.70 -1.10
N ALA A 94 3.37 5.24 -2.23
CA ALA A 94 2.57 5.36 -3.44
C ALA A 94 3.00 4.29 -4.43
N ILE A 95 2.09 3.39 -4.80
CA ILE A 95 2.28 2.39 -5.84
C ILE A 95 1.61 2.91 -7.11
N ARG A 96 2.42 3.21 -8.12
CA ARG A 96 1.96 3.63 -9.44
C ARG A 96 1.56 2.40 -10.23
N MET A 97 0.34 2.42 -10.77
CA MET A 97 -0.18 1.41 -11.67
C MET A 97 -0.22 1.95 -13.10
N SER A 98 0.18 1.11 -14.05
CA SER A 98 0.05 1.40 -15.49
C SER A 98 -1.40 1.44 -15.94
N ALA A 99 -1.64 1.95 -17.14
CA ALA A 99 -2.96 1.95 -17.77
C ALA A 99 -3.57 0.54 -17.95
N ILE A 100 -2.73 -0.50 -18.02
CA ILE A 100 -3.15 -1.90 -18.08
C ILE A 100 -3.27 -2.58 -16.71
N GLY A 101 -3.11 -1.81 -15.61
CA GLY A 101 -3.31 -2.30 -14.25
C GLY A 101 -2.13 -3.06 -13.63
N LEU A 102 -0.89 -2.77 -14.05
CA LEU A 102 0.32 -3.38 -13.48
C LEU A 102 1.10 -2.38 -12.62
N ALA A 103 1.66 -2.83 -11.50
CA ALA A 103 2.50 -2.00 -10.64
C ALA A 103 3.82 -1.69 -11.37
N THR A 104 4.07 -0.42 -11.66
CA THR A 104 5.27 0.01 -12.39
C THR A 104 6.32 0.61 -11.45
N GLU A 105 5.87 1.33 -10.43
CA GLU A 105 6.73 2.09 -9.53
C GLU A 105 6.19 2.07 -8.11
N VAL A 106 7.09 2.08 -7.14
CA VAL A 106 6.78 2.15 -5.71
C VAL A 106 7.64 3.24 -5.12
N THR A 107 7.01 4.30 -4.63
CA THR A 107 7.67 5.51 -4.13
C THR A 107 7.33 5.72 -2.67
N PHE A 108 8.35 5.96 -1.85
CA PHE A 108 8.15 6.40 -0.46
C PHE A 108 8.17 7.90 -0.41
N GLN A 109 7.21 8.47 0.30
CA GLN A 109 7.02 9.91 0.36
C GLN A 109 6.31 10.29 1.67
N ASN A 110 6.16 11.58 1.88
CA ASN A 110 5.40 12.12 3.00
C ASN A 110 4.08 12.65 2.46
N GLY A 111 2.97 12.05 2.88
CA GLY A 111 1.63 12.41 2.41
C GLY A 111 1.25 11.87 1.04
N LEU A 112 0.55 12.69 0.25
CA LEU A 112 0.02 12.29 -1.07
C LEU A 112 0.97 12.71 -2.20
N PRO A 113 1.03 11.95 -3.31
CA PRO A 113 1.93 12.19 -4.42
C PRO A 113 1.48 13.39 -5.26
#